data_AF-A0A0K1W130-F1
#
_entry.id   AF-A0A0K1W130-F1
#
_cell.length_a   1.000
_cell.length_b   1.000
_cell.length_c   1.000
_cell.angle_alpha   90.00
_cell.angle_beta   90.00
_cell.angle_gamma   90.00
#
_symmetry.space_group_name_H-M   'P 1'
#
loop_
_entity.id
_entity.type
_entity.pdbx_description
1 polymer ?
#
loop_
_entity_poly.entity_id
_entity_poly.type
_entity_poly.pdbx_seq_one_letter_code
_entity_poly.pdbx_strand_id
1 'polypeptide(L)'
;MHVKKLIVKNFVTPGVQTYEFNNEGFLVGGDFLNPYILRNINDLVNGLWIENTISFEKYYPKFAKKLKDEDMDLQIDALFEVTKEELQNLNRILKTLGNRVPLLSRVYYYSIKCIYPFIFPIITIVPADHHHPTDVSFGIGLHYEKFFRPNITKKEIITNTGIKAVGLIRDKYFEYLERKVDDDYLIAYREYLDLIKSIFRFDTEFIKKLGKIVYEINDGDIINFGDQEGFFLTVPEFNDFLDSFKILRENEELKEDFLSLLFDTYLVDLQWIYSVKSANDIYEMKRNVSKNFCDRSYYSRELLDFFNFFFDVNQDLFDFSNIVELNELKVDNSLIAEEIVKDRKIITIFKDEEDVTIEKTLEKDNRTLKVKKSMAAKKKKDKAVQLKKEKQQRNKRIKELMTRIKNN
;
A
#
# COMPACT_ATOMS: atom_id res chain seq x y z
N MET A 1 18.47 -14.86 -7.25
CA MET A 1 18.05 -15.40 -8.56
C MET A 1 17.89 -14.25 -9.54
N HIS A 2 18.43 -14.34 -10.76
CA HIS A 2 18.34 -13.23 -11.73
C HIS A 2 17.19 -13.44 -12.71
N VAL A 3 16.36 -12.40 -12.85
CA VAL A 3 15.31 -12.35 -13.88
C VAL A 3 15.97 -12.06 -15.22
N LYS A 4 15.57 -12.78 -16.26
CA LYS A 4 16.06 -12.58 -17.64
C LYS A 4 15.13 -11.67 -18.43
N LYS A 5 13.83 -11.86 -18.24
CA LYS A 5 12.78 -11.11 -18.92
C LYS A 5 11.59 -10.96 -17.99
N LEU A 6 10.93 -9.81 -18.04
CA LEU A 6 9.69 -9.54 -17.35
C LEU A 6 8.65 -9.13 -18.38
N ILE A 7 7.48 -9.77 -18.34
CA ILE A 7 6.34 -9.42 -19.18
C ILE A 7 5.22 -8.99 -18.24
N VAL A 8 4.70 -7.79 -18.47
CA VAL A 8 3.72 -7.16 -17.60
C VAL A 8 2.52 -6.75 -18.42
N LYS A 9 1.33 -7.21 -18.05
CA LYS A 9 0.08 -6.88 -18.73
C LYS A 9 -0.83 -6.13 -17.77
N ASN A 10 -1.41 -5.02 -18.23
CA ASN A 10 -2.40 -4.21 -17.51
C ASN A 10 -1.97 -3.87 -16.07
N PHE A 11 -0.71 -3.44 -15.88
CA PHE A 11 -0.16 -3.05 -14.58
C PHE A 11 0.12 -1.55 -14.57
N VAL A 12 -0.59 -0.81 -13.73
CA VAL A 12 -0.65 0.67 -13.67
C VAL A 12 -1.23 1.29 -14.95
N THR A 13 -0.79 0.83 -16.11
CA THR A 13 -1.24 1.26 -17.44
C THR A 13 -1.76 0.07 -18.25
N PRO A 14 -2.83 0.24 -19.05
CA PRO A 14 -3.30 -0.79 -19.97
C PRO A 14 -2.24 -1.22 -21.00
N GLY A 15 -2.32 -2.46 -21.47
CA GLY A 15 -1.43 -3.00 -22.51
C GLY A 15 -0.35 -3.94 -21.98
N VAL A 16 0.58 -4.33 -22.85
CA VAL A 16 1.69 -5.24 -22.54
C VAL A 16 3.00 -4.46 -22.54
N GLN A 17 3.76 -4.61 -21.48
CA GLN A 17 5.09 -4.06 -21.29
C GLN A 17 6.09 -5.19 -21.15
N THR A 18 7.27 -5.06 -21.75
CA THR A 18 8.33 -6.07 -21.67
C THR A 18 9.61 -5.41 -21.19
N TYR A 19 10.32 -6.05 -20.26
CA TYR A 19 11.59 -5.59 -19.73
C TYR A 19 12.61 -6.71 -19.88
N GLU A 20 13.79 -6.37 -20.40
CA GLU A 20 14.86 -7.32 -20.68
C GLU A 20 16.08 -6.98 -19.83
N PHE A 21 16.65 -8.01 -19.21
CA PHE A 21 17.72 -7.86 -18.22
C PHE A 21 18.97 -8.62 -18.66
N ASN A 22 20.13 -8.10 -18.30
CA ASN A 22 21.39 -8.80 -18.49
C ASN A 22 21.58 -9.92 -17.45
N ASN A 23 22.72 -10.61 -17.52
CA ASN A 23 23.04 -11.71 -16.60
C ASN A 23 23.27 -11.27 -15.15
N GLU A 24 23.53 -9.98 -14.91
CA GLU A 24 23.72 -9.38 -13.58
C GLU A 24 22.39 -8.90 -12.97
N GLY A 25 21.30 -8.94 -13.75
CA GLY A 25 19.97 -8.46 -13.33
C GLY A 25 19.72 -6.98 -13.60
N PHE A 26 20.57 -6.31 -14.40
CA PHE A 26 20.33 -4.92 -14.78
C PHE A 26 19.48 -4.83 -16.04
N LEU A 27 18.53 -3.89 -16.04
CA LEU A 27 17.71 -3.56 -17.20
C LEU A 27 18.59 -3.10 -18.36
N VAL A 28 18.41 -3.71 -19.54
CA VAL A 28 19.15 -3.36 -20.77
C VAL A 28 18.26 -2.92 -21.92
N GLY A 29 16.95 -3.20 -21.85
CA GLY A 29 16.01 -2.82 -22.90
C GLY A 29 14.60 -3.35 -22.66
N GLY A 30 13.73 -3.16 -23.65
CA GLY A 30 12.34 -3.62 -23.63
C GLY A 30 11.35 -2.56 -24.10
N ASP A 31 10.09 -2.96 -24.22
CA ASP A 31 8.97 -2.08 -24.61
C ASP A 31 8.17 -1.71 -23.36
N PHE A 32 8.42 -0.55 -22.77
CA PHE A 32 7.73 -0.10 -21.55
C PHE A 32 7.64 1.42 -21.46
N LEU A 33 6.72 1.91 -20.62
CA LEU A 33 6.45 3.34 -20.46
C LEU A 33 7.37 4.01 -19.43
N ASN A 34 7.63 3.33 -18.31
CA ASN A 34 8.35 3.92 -17.20
C ASN A 34 9.17 2.86 -16.44
N PRO A 35 10.52 2.97 -16.42
CA PRO A 35 11.37 2.02 -15.72
C PRO A 35 11.21 2.06 -14.19
N TYR A 36 10.71 3.16 -13.60
CA TYR A 36 10.50 3.24 -12.15
C TYR A 36 9.41 2.30 -11.63
N ILE A 37 8.50 1.84 -12.50
CA ILE A 37 7.47 0.84 -12.17
C ILE A 37 8.11 -0.49 -11.73
N LEU A 38 9.34 -0.77 -12.17
CA LEU A 38 10.08 -1.98 -11.78
C LEU A 38 10.25 -2.11 -10.27
N ARG A 39 10.35 -1.02 -9.51
CA ARG A 39 10.43 -1.09 -8.04
C ARG A 39 9.20 -1.76 -7.44
N ASN A 40 8.01 -1.32 -7.86
CA ASN A 40 6.75 -1.90 -7.42
C ASN A 40 6.66 -3.38 -7.82
N ILE A 41 7.13 -3.72 -9.03
CA ILE A 41 7.10 -5.11 -9.50
C ILE A 41 8.10 -5.96 -8.70
N ASN A 42 9.28 -5.44 -8.38
CA ASN A 42 10.28 -6.11 -7.55
C ASN A 42 9.75 -6.42 -6.15
N ASP A 43 9.10 -5.45 -5.52
CA ASP A 43 8.47 -5.65 -4.22
C ASP A 43 7.39 -6.74 -4.29
N LEU A 44 6.54 -6.69 -5.33
CA LEU A 44 5.50 -7.68 -5.54
C LEU A 44 6.07 -9.07 -5.74
N VAL A 45 6.98 -9.28 -6.68
CA VAL A 45 7.53 -10.62 -7.00
C VAL A 45 8.33 -11.20 -5.81
N ASN A 46 8.89 -10.34 -4.94
CA ASN A 46 9.60 -10.75 -3.73
C ASN A 46 8.72 -10.85 -2.47
N GLY A 47 7.41 -11.09 -2.64
CA GLY A 47 6.55 -11.51 -1.53
C GLY A 47 5.74 -10.40 -0.87
N LEU A 48 5.88 -9.13 -1.27
CA LEU A 48 4.99 -8.07 -0.76
C LEU A 48 3.53 -8.35 -1.13
N TRP A 49 3.27 -9.20 -2.14
CA TRP A 49 1.93 -9.69 -2.43
C TRP A 49 1.25 -10.39 -1.24
N ILE A 50 2.01 -11.03 -0.33
CA ILE A 50 1.48 -11.74 0.86
C ILE A 50 1.01 -10.73 1.92
N GLU A 51 1.81 -9.68 2.11
CA GLU A 51 1.56 -8.61 3.06
C GLU A 51 0.52 -7.61 2.53
N ASN A 52 0.39 -7.49 1.21
CA ASN A 52 -0.70 -6.78 0.57
C ASN A 52 -2.00 -7.56 0.76
N THR A 53 -2.63 -7.34 1.90
CA THR A 53 -3.95 -7.88 2.23
C THR A 53 -5.02 -7.31 1.31
N ILE A 54 -4.75 -6.10 0.82
CA ILE A 54 -5.49 -5.30 -0.13
C ILE A 54 -5.60 -6.03 -1.47
N SER A 55 -6.72 -5.83 -2.12
CA SER A 55 -6.91 -6.16 -3.53
C SER A 55 -5.76 -5.55 -4.39
N PHE A 56 -5.39 -6.17 -5.52
CA PHE A 56 -4.37 -5.56 -6.41
C PHE A 56 -4.90 -4.35 -7.20
N GLU A 57 -6.03 -3.75 -6.82
CA GLU A 57 -6.65 -2.59 -7.49
C GLU A 57 -5.69 -1.44 -7.67
N LYS A 58 -4.84 -1.16 -6.67
CA LYS A 58 -3.87 -0.06 -6.75
C LYS A 58 -2.87 -0.20 -7.90
N TYR A 59 -2.68 -1.43 -8.37
CA TYR A 59 -1.82 -1.76 -9.50
C TYR A 59 -2.62 -2.03 -10.78
N TYR A 60 -3.95 -1.94 -10.72
CA TYR A 60 -4.86 -2.27 -11.81
C TYR A 60 -5.42 -0.99 -12.45
N PRO A 61 -5.34 -0.83 -13.78
CA PRO A 61 -5.98 0.30 -14.45
C PRO A 61 -7.51 0.18 -14.32
N LYS A 62 -8.19 1.26 -13.91
CA LYS A 62 -9.65 1.29 -13.83
C LYS A 62 -10.25 1.29 -15.25
N PHE A 63 -10.71 0.14 -15.72
CA PHE A 63 -11.38 0.02 -17.02
C PHE A 63 -12.87 0.38 -16.91
N ALA A 64 -13.36 1.21 -17.83
CA ALA A 64 -14.77 1.63 -17.86
C ALA A 64 -15.77 0.49 -18.17
N LYS A 65 -15.31 -0.60 -18.77
CA LYS A 65 -16.11 -1.77 -19.16
C LYS A 65 -15.28 -3.05 -19.11
N LYS A 66 -15.95 -4.19 -18.91
CA LYS A 66 -15.35 -5.52 -19.05
C LYS A 66 -14.83 -5.71 -20.48
N LEU A 67 -13.51 -5.92 -20.65
CA LEU A 67 -12.92 -6.31 -21.94
C LEU A 67 -13.38 -7.73 -22.30
N LYS A 68 -13.43 -8.02 -23.60
CA LYS A 68 -13.85 -9.32 -24.13
C LYS A 68 -12.85 -10.42 -23.73
N ASP A 69 -13.29 -11.67 -23.74
CA ASP A 69 -12.43 -12.86 -23.67
C ASP A 69 -11.49 -12.98 -22.44
N GLU A 70 -11.92 -12.51 -21.27
CA GLU A 70 -11.09 -12.54 -20.03
C GLU A 70 -9.80 -11.68 -20.15
N ASP A 71 -9.71 -10.77 -21.14
CA ASP A 71 -8.50 -9.98 -21.46
C ASP A 71 -8.18 -8.87 -20.43
N MET A 72 -8.96 -8.84 -19.35
CA MET A 72 -8.87 -7.92 -18.21
C MET A 72 -7.91 -8.41 -17.13
N ASP A 73 -7.00 -9.31 -17.45
CA ASP A 73 -6.07 -9.85 -16.46
C ASP A 73 -4.88 -8.91 -16.27
N LEU A 74 -4.57 -8.60 -15.01
CA LEU A 74 -3.24 -8.12 -14.65
C LEU A 74 -2.36 -9.36 -14.57
N GLN A 75 -1.24 -9.31 -15.26
CA GLN A 75 -0.28 -10.41 -15.28
C GLN A 75 1.14 -9.87 -15.17
N ILE A 76 1.93 -10.48 -14.32
CA ILE A 76 3.37 -10.22 -14.18
C ILE A 76 4.06 -11.56 -14.31
N ASP A 77 4.76 -11.78 -15.42
CA ASP A 77 5.56 -12.97 -15.66
C ASP A 77 7.04 -12.62 -15.58
N ALA A 78 7.73 -13.13 -14.57
CA ALA A 78 9.18 -13.02 -14.45
C ALA A 78 9.84 -14.33 -14.91
N LEU A 79 10.55 -14.29 -16.03
CA LEU A 79 11.35 -15.40 -16.54
C LEU A 79 12.66 -15.51 -15.75
N PHE A 80 12.92 -16.69 -15.20
CA PHE A 80 14.16 -16.97 -14.49
C PHE A 80 14.74 -18.33 -14.86
N GLU A 81 16.03 -18.48 -14.63
CA GLU A 81 16.75 -19.74 -14.76
C GLU A 81 17.20 -20.21 -13.38
N VAL A 82 17.09 -21.52 -13.13
CA VAL A 82 17.66 -22.20 -11.97
C VAL A 82 18.89 -23.01 -12.36
N THR A 83 19.91 -22.93 -11.51
CA THR A 83 21.06 -23.83 -11.55
C THR A 83 20.64 -25.25 -11.17
N LYS A 84 21.51 -26.23 -11.45
CA LYS A 84 21.26 -27.63 -11.04
C LYS A 84 21.12 -27.77 -9.53
N GLU A 85 21.88 -27.00 -8.76
CA GLU A 85 21.85 -27.01 -7.30
C GLU A 85 20.54 -26.38 -6.78
N GLU A 86 20.13 -25.24 -7.34
CA GLU A 86 18.85 -24.61 -7.01
C GLU A 86 17.66 -25.50 -7.37
N LEU A 87 17.70 -26.19 -8.51
CA LEU A 87 16.65 -27.15 -8.90
C LEU A 87 16.57 -28.34 -7.93
N GLN A 88 17.71 -28.86 -7.45
CA GLN A 88 17.73 -29.90 -6.42
C GLN A 88 17.11 -29.40 -5.11
N ASN A 89 17.43 -28.17 -4.72
CA ASN A 89 16.86 -27.57 -3.52
C ASN A 89 15.35 -27.33 -3.66
N LEU A 90 14.89 -26.79 -4.79
CA LEU A 90 13.47 -26.61 -5.09
C LEU A 90 12.72 -27.95 -5.03
N ASN A 91 13.26 -29.00 -5.64
CA ASN A 91 12.69 -30.34 -5.58
C ASN A 91 12.65 -30.91 -4.15
N ARG A 92 13.66 -30.63 -3.32
CA ARG A 92 13.66 -31.01 -1.90
C ARG A 92 12.51 -30.33 -1.15
N ILE A 93 12.34 -29.01 -1.33
CA ILE A 93 11.27 -28.23 -0.70
C ILE A 93 9.90 -28.71 -1.18
N LEU A 94 9.69 -28.87 -2.49
CA LEU A 94 8.40 -29.33 -3.03
C LEU A 94 8.06 -30.75 -2.55
N LYS A 95 9.06 -31.63 -2.41
CA LYS A 95 8.87 -32.98 -1.88
C LYS A 95 8.37 -32.98 -0.43
N THR A 96 8.87 -32.09 0.44
CA THR A 96 8.37 -31.97 1.83
C THR A 96 6.94 -31.45 1.86
N LEU A 97 6.54 -30.65 0.88
CA LEU A 97 5.17 -30.15 0.69
C LEU A 97 4.25 -31.14 -0.05
N GLY A 98 4.73 -32.35 -0.36
CA GLY A 98 3.93 -33.42 -0.93
C GLY A 98 3.92 -33.53 -2.45
N ASN A 99 4.74 -32.74 -3.17
CA ASN A 99 4.97 -32.98 -4.59
C ASN A 99 5.76 -34.29 -4.77
N ARG A 100 5.24 -35.20 -5.60
CA ARG A 100 5.83 -36.53 -5.81
C ARG A 100 6.72 -36.61 -7.04
N VAL A 101 6.49 -35.74 -8.03
CA VAL A 101 7.19 -35.75 -9.30
C VAL A 101 8.23 -34.64 -9.28
N PRO A 102 9.53 -34.95 -9.36
CA PRO A 102 10.56 -33.93 -9.40
C PRO A 102 10.51 -33.16 -10.72
N LEU A 103 10.72 -31.86 -10.61
CA LEU A 103 10.88 -30.95 -11.72
C LEU A 103 12.22 -31.17 -12.42
N LEU A 104 12.25 -31.06 -13.74
CA LEU A 104 13.42 -31.29 -14.60
C LEU A 104 13.84 -30.05 -15.38
N SER A 105 12.90 -29.17 -15.71
CA SER A 105 13.19 -27.92 -16.40
C SER A 105 14.09 -27.02 -15.57
N ARG A 106 14.81 -26.14 -16.25
CA ARG A 106 15.69 -25.15 -15.61
C ARG A 106 15.25 -23.72 -15.84
N VAL A 107 14.22 -23.52 -16.65
CA VAL A 107 13.71 -22.21 -17.00
C VAL A 107 12.22 -22.18 -16.71
N TYR A 108 11.80 -21.20 -15.92
CA TYR A 108 10.44 -21.07 -15.44
C TYR A 108 10.01 -19.61 -15.48
N TYR A 109 8.70 -19.40 -15.60
CA TYR A 109 8.05 -18.14 -15.29
C TYR A 109 7.52 -18.19 -13.86
N TYR A 110 7.85 -17.17 -13.08
CA TYR A 110 7.11 -16.80 -11.87
C TYR A 110 5.99 -15.87 -12.31
N SER A 111 4.75 -16.36 -12.27
CA SER A 111 3.58 -15.65 -12.79
C SER A 111 2.70 -15.19 -11.63
N ILE A 112 2.45 -13.89 -11.53
CA ILE A 112 1.41 -13.30 -10.69
C ILE A 112 0.25 -12.89 -11.60
N LYS A 113 -0.93 -13.44 -11.36
CA LYS A 113 -2.11 -13.18 -12.17
C LYS A 113 -3.32 -12.77 -11.34
N CYS A 114 -3.97 -11.67 -11.72
CA CYS A 114 -5.25 -11.22 -11.16
C CYS A 114 -6.31 -11.26 -12.26
N ILE A 115 -7.50 -11.79 -11.97
CA ILE A 115 -8.49 -12.15 -13.01
C ILE A 115 -9.84 -11.53 -12.71
N TYR A 116 -10.25 -10.57 -13.53
CA TYR A 116 -11.53 -9.90 -13.36
C TYR A 116 -12.73 -10.89 -13.27
N PRO A 117 -13.75 -10.62 -12.42
CA PRO A 117 -13.89 -9.47 -11.54
C PRO A 117 -13.03 -9.54 -10.29
N PHE A 118 -12.21 -10.56 -10.10
CA PHE A 118 -11.53 -10.81 -8.84
C PHE A 118 -10.03 -10.46 -8.94
N ILE A 119 -9.63 -9.42 -8.22
CA ILE A 119 -8.27 -8.87 -8.32
C ILE A 119 -7.32 -9.37 -7.23
N PHE A 120 -7.56 -10.59 -6.76
CA PHE A 120 -6.63 -11.27 -5.88
C PHE A 120 -5.55 -11.96 -6.72
N PRO A 121 -4.28 -11.90 -6.29
CA PRO A 121 -3.21 -12.58 -7.00
C PRO A 121 -3.37 -14.09 -6.88
N ILE A 122 -3.19 -14.77 -8.02
CA ILE A 122 -2.90 -16.19 -8.15
C ILE A 122 -1.46 -16.28 -8.59
N ILE A 123 -0.64 -17.01 -7.83
CA ILE A 123 0.79 -17.08 -8.09
C ILE A 123 1.19 -18.50 -8.43
N THR A 124 1.83 -18.63 -9.58
CA THR A 124 2.15 -19.90 -10.19
C THR A 124 3.58 -19.92 -10.68
N ILE A 125 4.17 -21.12 -10.68
CA ILE A 125 5.39 -21.42 -11.41
C ILE A 125 4.98 -22.17 -12.67
N VAL A 126 5.39 -21.66 -13.82
CA VAL A 126 5.06 -22.21 -15.13
C VAL A 126 6.35 -22.59 -15.85
N PRO A 127 6.54 -23.86 -16.29
CA PRO A 127 7.69 -24.23 -17.10
C PRO A 127 7.74 -23.38 -18.38
N ALA A 128 8.86 -22.70 -18.61
CA ALA A 128 9.07 -21.97 -19.86
C ALA A 128 9.43 -22.92 -21.00
N ASP A 129 9.93 -24.10 -20.64
CA ASP A 129 10.35 -25.15 -21.55
C ASP A 129 9.40 -26.36 -21.49
N HIS A 130 8.96 -26.82 -22.67
CA HIS A 130 8.06 -27.94 -22.86
C HIS A 130 8.81 -29.26 -23.17
N HIS A 131 10.14 -29.26 -23.18
CA HIS A 131 10.93 -30.48 -23.42
C HIS A 131 10.71 -31.58 -22.35
N HIS A 132 10.23 -31.21 -21.15
CA HIS A 132 9.95 -32.15 -20.05
C HIS A 132 8.44 -32.28 -19.80
N PRO A 133 7.77 -33.32 -20.32
CA PRO A 133 6.32 -33.47 -20.21
C PRO A 133 5.82 -33.75 -18.78
N THR A 134 6.73 -34.06 -17.85
CA THR A 134 6.43 -34.25 -16.43
C THR A 134 6.37 -32.94 -15.66
N ASP A 135 6.96 -31.88 -16.20
CA ASP A 135 6.95 -30.56 -15.58
C ASP A 135 5.60 -29.91 -15.87
N VAL A 136 4.80 -29.77 -14.82
CA VAL A 136 3.49 -29.14 -14.88
C VAL A 136 3.51 -27.85 -14.07
N SER A 137 2.73 -26.87 -14.52
CA SER A 137 2.54 -25.65 -13.75
C SER A 137 1.94 -25.95 -12.38
N PHE A 138 2.35 -25.20 -11.37
CA PHE A 138 1.82 -25.36 -10.02
C PHE A 138 1.69 -24.02 -9.30
N GLY A 139 0.67 -23.92 -8.46
CA GLY A 139 0.46 -22.77 -7.58
C GLY A 139 1.41 -22.76 -6.39
N ILE A 140 1.89 -21.58 -6.02
CA ILE A 140 2.67 -21.34 -4.79
C ILE A 140 1.97 -20.40 -3.80
N GLY A 141 0.85 -19.80 -4.21
CA GLY A 141 0.07 -18.94 -3.34
C GLY A 141 -1.14 -18.33 -4.04
N LEU A 142 -2.17 -18.04 -3.26
CA LEU A 142 -3.35 -17.31 -3.71
C LEU A 142 -4.05 -16.62 -2.55
N HIS A 143 -4.64 -15.45 -2.80
CA HIS A 143 -5.42 -14.73 -1.78
C HIS A 143 -6.90 -15.12 -1.74
N TYR A 144 -7.36 -15.97 -2.66
CA TYR A 144 -8.77 -16.40 -2.71
C TYR A 144 -9.19 -17.34 -1.57
N GLU A 145 -8.26 -18.06 -0.92
CA GLU A 145 -8.58 -19.00 0.17
C GLU A 145 -9.30 -18.31 1.33
N LYS A 146 -9.05 -17.01 1.55
CA LYS A 146 -9.72 -16.22 2.60
C LYS A 146 -11.24 -16.10 2.37
N PHE A 147 -11.71 -16.35 1.15
CA PHE A 147 -13.13 -16.25 0.76
C PHE A 147 -13.83 -17.61 0.59
N PHE A 148 -13.08 -18.71 0.49
CA PHE A 148 -13.66 -20.03 0.16
C PHE A 148 -14.28 -20.78 1.35
N ARG A 149 -14.61 -20.08 2.45
CA ARG A 149 -15.27 -20.72 3.59
C ARG A 149 -16.76 -20.93 3.30
N PRO A 150 -17.25 -22.18 3.20
CA PRO A 150 -18.67 -22.42 3.04
C PRO A 150 -19.41 -21.84 4.27
N ASN A 151 -20.47 -21.04 4.02
CA ASN A 151 -21.39 -20.53 5.04
C ASN A 151 -20.85 -19.49 6.03
N ILE A 152 -19.77 -18.76 5.72
CA ILE A 152 -19.34 -17.66 6.59
C ILE A 152 -20.32 -16.48 6.51
N THR A 153 -20.81 -16.03 7.65
CA THR A 153 -21.77 -14.92 7.75
C THR A 153 -21.07 -13.56 7.58
N LYS A 154 -21.81 -12.53 7.14
CA LYS A 154 -21.35 -11.12 7.08
C LYS A 154 -20.65 -10.71 8.40
N LYS A 155 -21.22 -11.10 9.54
CA LYS A 155 -20.68 -10.83 10.88
C LYS A 155 -19.32 -11.49 11.12
N GLU A 156 -19.16 -12.75 10.74
CA GLU A 156 -17.90 -13.49 10.92
C GLU A 156 -16.80 -12.93 10.02
N ILE A 157 -17.13 -12.51 8.79
CA ILE A 157 -16.14 -11.89 7.91
C ILE A 157 -15.64 -10.56 8.51
N ILE A 158 -16.56 -9.67 8.89
CA ILE A 158 -16.25 -8.38 9.54
C ILE A 158 -15.38 -8.57 10.79
N THR A 159 -15.67 -9.62 11.58
CA THR A 159 -14.90 -9.95 12.78
C THR A 159 -13.49 -10.43 12.45
N ASN A 160 -13.34 -11.35 11.49
CA ASN A 160 -12.03 -11.88 11.07
C ASN A 160 -11.14 -10.81 10.45
N THR A 161 -11.71 -9.96 9.58
CA THR A 161 -11.00 -8.80 9.03
C THR A 161 -10.56 -7.85 10.14
N GLY A 162 -11.36 -7.73 11.21
CA GLY A 162 -11.06 -6.84 12.34
C GLY A 162 -9.88 -7.32 13.16
N ILE A 163 -9.82 -8.63 13.43
CA ILE A 163 -8.68 -9.25 14.12
C ILE A 163 -7.38 -9.02 13.32
N LYS A 164 -7.44 -9.18 12.00
CA LYS A 164 -6.30 -8.95 11.11
C LYS A 164 -5.86 -7.48 11.09
N ALA A 165 -6.82 -6.56 11.02
CA ALA A 165 -6.54 -5.12 11.02
C ALA A 165 -5.84 -4.66 12.31
N VAL A 166 -6.22 -5.19 13.47
CA VAL A 166 -5.55 -4.88 14.75
C VAL A 166 -4.06 -5.22 14.71
N GLY A 167 -3.69 -6.33 14.05
CA GLY A 167 -2.29 -6.69 13.83
C GLY A 167 -1.55 -5.63 13.01
N LEU A 168 -2.12 -5.22 11.87
CA LEU A 168 -1.53 -4.20 10.99
C LEU A 168 -1.45 -2.82 11.66
N ILE A 169 -2.48 -2.42 12.41
CA ILE A 169 -2.50 -1.18 13.18
C ILE A 169 -1.37 -1.16 14.21
N ARG A 170 -1.09 -2.30 14.85
CA ARG A 170 0.03 -2.41 15.79
C ARG A 170 1.37 -2.20 15.09
N ASP A 171 1.54 -2.74 13.89
CA ASP A 171 2.78 -2.58 13.15
C ASP A 171 2.96 -1.11 12.70
N LYS A 172 1.87 -0.47 12.24
CA LYS A 172 1.82 0.98 11.94
C LYS A 172 2.09 1.87 13.14
N TYR A 173 1.65 1.47 14.34
CA TYR A 173 1.97 2.20 15.57
C TYR A 173 3.48 2.31 15.81
N PHE A 174 4.25 1.27 15.53
CA PHE A 174 5.70 1.31 15.69
C PHE A 174 6.37 2.20 14.63
N GLU A 175 5.88 2.20 13.39
CA GLU A 175 6.32 3.18 12.39
C GLU A 175 6.04 4.62 12.86
N TYR A 176 4.86 4.87 13.42
CA TYR A 176 4.49 6.20 13.92
C TYR A 176 5.31 6.63 15.13
N LEU A 177 5.74 5.69 15.98
CA LEU A 177 6.59 5.97 17.14
C LEU A 177 7.94 6.57 16.74
N GLU A 178 8.47 6.18 15.58
CA GLU A 178 9.77 6.61 15.07
C GLU A 178 9.71 7.97 14.36
N ARG A 179 8.51 8.49 14.07
CA ARG A 179 8.30 9.73 13.32
C ARG A 179 8.70 10.94 14.16
N LYS A 180 9.51 11.83 13.57
CA LYS A 180 9.85 13.12 14.17
C LYS A 180 8.71 14.11 13.93
N VAL A 181 8.26 14.77 14.99
CA VAL A 181 7.19 15.79 14.97
C VAL A 181 7.68 17.06 15.65
N ASP A 182 7.15 18.20 15.22
CA ASP A 182 7.47 19.50 15.80
C ASP A 182 7.08 19.58 17.28
N ASP A 183 7.85 20.31 18.08
CA ASP A 183 7.63 20.45 19.52
C ASP A 183 6.22 20.98 19.86
N ASP A 184 5.69 21.87 19.01
CA ASP A 184 4.35 22.45 19.16
C ASP A 184 3.23 21.42 18.93
N TYR A 185 3.51 20.33 18.19
CA TYR A 185 2.57 19.26 17.87
C TYR A 185 2.72 18.01 18.75
N LEU A 186 3.83 17.94 19.49
CA LEU A 186 4.29 16.74 20.19
C LEU A 186 3.29 16.22 21.24
N ILE A 187 2.55 17.12 21.90
CA ILE A 187 1.53 16.74 22.89
C ILE A 187 0.34 16.05 22.19
N ALA A 188 -0.21 16.68 21.15
CA ALA A 188 -1.32 16.12 20.38
C ALA A 188 -0.95 14.78 19.74
N TYR A 189 0.27 14.68 19.20
CA TYR A 189 0.78 13.46 18.59
C TYR A 189 0.94 12.31 19.62
N ARG A 190 1.36 12.60 20.85
CA ARG A 190 1.41 11.58 21.92
C ARG A 190 0.03 11.08 22.30
N GLU A 191 -0.95 11.97 22.43
CA GLU A 191 -2.35 11.58 22.69
C GLU A 191 -2.92 10.74 21.53
N TYR A 192 -2.51 11.03 20.30
CA TYR A 192 -2.85 10.23 19.13
C TYR A 192 -2.23 8.83 19.15
N LEU A 193 -0.94 8.72 19.49
CA LEU A 193 -0.28 7.43 19.66
C LEU A 193 -0.93 6.60 20.78
N ASP A 194 -1.35 7.24 21.87
CA ASP A 194 -2.07 6.57 22.96
C ASP A 194 -3.45 6.05 22.50
N LEU A 195 -4.15 6.81 21.63
CA LEU A 195 -5.36 6.35 20.98
C LEU A 195 -5.09 5.09 20.14
N ILE A 196 -4.10 5.11 19.24
CA ILE A 196 -3.76 3.93 18.41
C ILE A 196 -3.37 2.74 19.30
N LYS A 197 -2.58 2.98 20.34
CA LYS A 197 -2.18 1.96 21.31
C LYS A 197 -3.35 1.33 22.04
N SER A 198 -4.39 2.11 22.32
CA SER A 198 -5.60 1.61 22.97
C SER A 198 -6.35 0.59 22.10
N ILE A 199 -6.26 0.69 20.77
CA ILE A 199 -6.96 -0.20 19.83
C ILE A 199 -6.52 -1.65 20.00
N PHE A 200 -5.21 -1.92 19.99
CA PHE A 200 -4.71 -3.29 20.17
C PHE A 200 -4.61 -3.72 21.63
N ARG A 201 -4.81 -2.82 22.60
CA ARG A 201 -4.99 -3.18 24.02
C ARG A 201 -6.43 -3.62 24.31
N PHE A 202 -7.40 -3.04 23.61
CA PHE A 202 -8.83 -3.31 23.74
C PHE A 202 -9.43 -3.80 22.42
N ASP A 203 -8.72 -4.73 21.77
CA ASP A 203 -9.00 -5.23 20.42
C ASP A 203 -10.45 -5.69 20.23
N THR A 204 -10.98 -6.42 21.21
CA THR A 204 -12.30 -7.05 21.15
C THR A 204 -13.41 -6.00 21.16
N GLU A 205 -13.25 -4.92 21.94
CA GLU A 205 -14.23 -3.84 21.99
C GLU A 205 -14.18 -2.99 20.74
N PHE A 206 -12.98 -2.70 20.25
CA PHE A 206 -12.76 -1.97 19.01
C PHE A 206 -13.37 -2.71 17.81
N ILE A 207 -13.04 -4.00 17.63
CA ILE A 207 -13.58 -4.85 16.55
C ILE A 207 -15.10 -4.90 16.62
N LYS A 208 -15.67 -5.00 17.83
CA LYS A 208 -17.13 -5.05 18.01
C LYS A 208 -17.81 -3.73 17.66
N LYS A 209 -17.23 -2.58 18.05
CA LYS A 209 -17.77 -1.24 17.75
C LYS A 209 -17.67 -0.92 16.26
N LEU A 210 -16.46 -1.02 15.71
CA LEU A 210 -16.22 -0.73 14.30
C LEU A 210 -16.98 -1.71 13.39
N GLY A 211 -16.98 -3.01 13.75
CA GLY A 211 -17.71 -4.02 13.02
C GLY A 211 -19.23 -3.82 13.06
N LYS A 212 -19.79 -3.25 14.13
CA LYS A 212 -21.21 -2.88 14.19
C LYS A 212 -21.53 -1.76 13.20
N ILE A 213 -20.71 -0.70 13.18
CA ILE A 213 -20.89 0.44 12.27
C ILE A 213 -20.86 -0.05 10.83
N VAL A 214 -19.83 -0.83 10.45
CA VAL A 214 -19.71 -1.40 9.11
C VAL A 214 -20.88 -2.33 8.75
N TYR A 215 -21.39 -3.09 9.71
CA TYR A 215 -22.53 -3.97 9.48
C TYR A 215 -23.82 -3.21 9.15
N GLU A 216 -23.98 -2.00 9.69
CA GLU A 216 -25.15 -1.14 9.52
C GLU A 216 -25.16 -0.38 8.19
N ILE A 217 -23.99 -0.21 7.55
CA ILE A 217 -23.90 0.36 6.20
C ILE A 217 -24.58 -0.58 5.18
N ASN A 218 -25.29 0.01 4.22
CA ASN A 218 -25.93 -0.73 3.13
C ASN A 218 -24.90 -1.48 2.28
N ASP A 219 -25.16 -2.76 2.00
CA ASP A 219 -24.27 -3.60 1.18
C ASP A 219 -24.05 -2.99 -0.22
N GLY A 220 -25.07 -2.36 -0.83
CA GLY A 220 -24.95 -1.70 -2.13
C GLY A 220 -24.04 -0.48 -2.11
N ASP A 221 -24.01 0.27 -1.01
CA ASP A 221 -23.14 1.44 -0.89
C ASP A 221 -21.68 1.01 -0.69
N ILE A 222 -21.45 -0.04 0.13
CA ILE A 222 -20.11 -0.64 0.28
C ILE A 222 -19.61 -1.19 -1.06
N ILE A 223 -20.46 -1.84 -1.85
CA ILE A 223 -20.08 -2.40 -3.16
C ILE A 223 -19.69 -1.30 -4.14
N ASN A 224 -20.39 -0.16 -4.14
CA ASN A 224 -20.15 0.91 -5.13
C ASN A 224 -19.07 1.91 -4.72
N PHE A 225 -18.89 2.14 -3.41
CA PHE A 225 -18.06 3.25 -2.90
C PHE A 225 -17.06 2.82 -1.82
N GLY A 226 -16.98 1.53 -1.48
CA GLY A 226 -16.12 1.04 -0.40
C GLY A 226 -14.62 1.16 -0.65
N ASP A 227 -14.16 1.41 -1.89
CA ASP A 227 -12.78 1.77 -2.24
C ASP A 227 -12.46 3.26 -2.05
N GLN A 228 -13.45 4.07 -1.69
CA GLN A 228 -13.29 5.52 -1.53
C GLN A 228 -13.17 5.86 -0.05
N GLU A 229 -12.00 6.30 0.38
CA GLU A 229 -11.77 6.70 1.78
C GLU A 229 -12.78 7.75 2.25
N GLY A 230 -13.04 8.76 1.41
CA GLY A 230 -13.99 9.83 1.72
C GLY A 230 -15.44 9.37 1.87
N PHE A 231 -15.84 8.23 1.31
CA PHE A 231 -17.19 7.68 1.48
C PHE A 231 -17.50 7.41 2.95
N PHE A 232 -16.54 6.89 3.72
CA PHE A 232 -16.76 6.56 5.13
C PHE A 232 -17.00 7.79 6.00
N LEU A 233 -16.48 8.97 5.61
CA LEU A 233 -16.80 10.23 6.30
C LEU A 233 -18.23 10.71 6.02
N THR A 234 -18.84 10.28 4.92
CA THR A 234 -20.23 10.60 4.61
C THR A 234 -21.23 9.76 5.40
N VAL A 235 -20.78 8.67 6.02
CA VAL A 235 -21.58 7.78 6.87
C VAL A 235 -21.66 8.38 8.28
N PRO A 236 -22.84 8.83 8.75
CA PRO A 236 -22.97 9.51 10.05
C PRO A 236 -22.45 8.69 11.23
N GLU A 237 -22.78 7.39 11.28
CA GLU A 237 -22.38 6.49 12.36
C GLU A 237 -20.86 6.30 12.43
N PHE A 238 -20.20 6.35 11.27
CA PHE A 238 -18.75 6.24 11.18
C PHE A 238 -18.08 7.56 11.62
N ASN A 239 -18.61 8.69 11.16
CA ASN A 239 -18.11 10.00 11.57
C ASN A 239 -18.30 10.25 13.08
N ASP A 240 -19.45 9.87 13.64
CA ASP A 240 -19.74 9.93 15.09
C ASP A 240 -18.77 9.07 15.90
N PHE A 241 -18.36 7.92 15.36
CA PHE A 241 -17.35 7.07 15.98
C PHE A 241 -15.98 7.75 16.02
N LEU A 242 -15.56 8.40 14.93
CA LEU A 242 -14.32 9.19 14.93
C LEU A 242 -14.40 10.35 15.93
N ASP A 243 -15.53 11.06 15.96
CA ASP A 243 -15.76 12.20 16.85
C ASP A 243 -15.91 11.81 18.33
N SER A 244 -16.10 10.52 18.62
CA SER A 244 -16.09 9.99 19.99
C SER A 244 -14.72 10.10 20.65
N PHE A 245 -13.65 10.18 19.86
CA PHE A 245 -12.29 10.40 20.33
C PHE A 245 -11.99 11.89 20.39
N LYS A 246 -11.77 12.41 21.60
CA LYS A 246 -11.51 13.84 21.82
C LYS A 246 -10.40 14.40 20.91
N ILE A 247 -9.29 13.68 20.77
CA ILE A 247 -8.14 14.11 19.98
C ILE A 247 -8.46 14.24 18.49
N LEU A 248 -9.30 13.34 17.94
CA LEU A 248 -9.70 13.38 16.53
C LEU A 248 -10.72 14.50 16.29
N ARG A 249 -11.66 14.69 17.21
CA ARG A 249 -12.66 15.77 17.13
C ARG A 249 -12.03 17.17 17.18
N GLU A 250 -10.92 17.32 17.91
CA GLU A 250 -10.24 18.60 18.09
C GLU A 250 -9.18 18.87 17.00
N ASN A 251 -8.79 17.86 16.22
CA ASN A 251 -7.75 17.96 15.22
C ASN A 251 -8.10 17.17 13.95
N GLU A 252 -8.54 17.89 12.92
CA GLU A 252 -8.96 17.32 11.64
C GLU A 252 -7.83 16.56 10.93
N GLU A 253 -6.59 17.02 11.03
CA GLU A 253 -5.44 16.35 10.39
C GLU A 253 -5.21 14.95 10.98
N LEU A 254 -5.35 14.80 12.29
CA LEU A 254 -5.26 13.48 12.94
C LEU A 254 -6.47 12.61 12.64
N LYS A 255 -7.64 13.23 12.45
CA LYS A 255 -8.85 12.51 12.06
C LYS A 255 -8.72 11.93 10.66
N GLU A 256 -8.21 12.70 9.70
CA GLU A 256 -7.89 12.23 8.35
C GLU A 256 -6.82 11.13 8.39
N ASP A 257 -5.72 11.32 9.11
CA ASP A 257 -4.67 10.28 9.24
C ASP A 257 -5.22 8.98 9.86
N PHE A 258 -6.09 9.10 10.86
CA PHE A 258 -6.72 7.94 11.50
C PHE A 258 -7.70 7.23 10.57
N LEU A 259 -8.45 7.98 9.77
CA LEU A 259 -9.31 7.41 8.74
C LEU A 259 -8.47 6.65 7.71
N SER A 260 -7.36 7.22 7.24
CA SER A 260 -6.46 6.55 6.30
C SER A 260 -5.91 5.26 6.89
N LEU A 261 -5.51 5.28 8.17
CA LEU A 261 -5.06 4.09 8.90
C LEU A 261 -6.16 3.02 8.95
N LEU A 262 -7.40 3.38 9.30
CA LEU A 262 -8.52 2.43 9.32
C LEU A 262 -8.86 1.92 7.91
N PHE A 263 -8.77 2.79 6.91
CA PHE A 263 -9.04 2.43 5.52
C PHE A 263 -8.05 1.38 5.03
N ASP A 264 -6.75 1.67 5.14
CA ASP A 264 -5.67 0.81 4.66
C ASP A 264 -5.59 -0.53 5.41
N THR A 265 -5.98 -0.57 6.69
CA THR A 265 -5.85 -1.77 7.52
C THR A 265 -7.12 -2.60 7.62
N TYR A 266 -8.30 -1.98 7.51
CA TYR A 266 -9.59 -2.64 7.78
C TYR A 266 -10.61 -2.49 6.64
N LEU A 267 -10.84 -1.27 6.15
CA LEU A 267 -11.99 -0.99 5.26
C LEU A 267 -11.75 -1.37 3.80
N VAL A 268 -10.50 -1.31 3.36
CA VAL A 268 -10.09 -1.57 1.97
C VAL A 268 -10.53 -2.93 1.42
N ASP A 269 -10.64 -3.95 2.28
CA ASP A 269 -11.08 -5.30 1.89
C ASP A 269 -12.61 -5.44 1.85
N LEU A 270 -13.38 -4.48 2.40
CA LEU A 270 -14.83 -4.62 2.59
C LEU A 270 -15.60 -4.63 1.28
N GLN A 271 -15.28 -3.74 0.33
CA GLN A 271 -15.94 -3.73 -0.99
C GLN A 271 -15.87 -5.11 -1.64
N TRP A 272 -14.69 -5.73 -1.62
CA TRP A 272 -14.45 -7.07 -2.14
C TRP A 272 -15.21 -8.15 -1.40
N ILE A 273 -15.11 -8.14 -0.08
CA ILE A 273 -15.82 -9.09 0.78
C ILE A 273 -17.33 -9.08 0.49
N TYR A 274 -17.91 -7.90 0.23
CA TYR A 274 -19.33 -7.76 -0.02
C TYR A 274 -19.71 -8.09 -1.46
N SER A 275 -18.81 -7.85 -2.41
CA SER A 275 -19.00 -8.17 -3.83
C SER A 275 -18.93 -9.67 -4.12
N VAL A 276 -18.22 -10.46 -3.30
CA VAL A 276 -18.00 -11.91 -3.49
C VAL A 276 -19.14 -12.80 -2.94
N LYS A 277 -20.25 -12.22 -2.46
CA LYS A 277 -21.27 -12.95 -1.69
C LYS A 277 -22.25 -13.81 -2.50
N SER A 278 -22.25 -13.78 -3.83
CA SER A 278 -23.13 -14.70 -4.58
C SER A 278 -22.47 -16.07 -4.77
N ALA A 279 -23.28 -17.14 -4.75
CA ALA A 279 -22.78 -18.49 -5.01
C ALA A 279 -22.15 -18.62 -6.41
N ASN A 280 -22.56 -17.78 -7.35
CA ASN A 280 -21.98 -17.70 -8.70
C ASN A 280 -20.56 -17.14 -8.66
N ASP A 281 -20.31 -16.10 -7.85
CA ASP A 281 -18.98 -15.50 -7.71
C ASP A 281 -17.97 -16.50 -7.14
N ILE A 282 -18.37 -17.25 -6.10
CA ILE A 282 -17.54 -18.30 -5.51
C ILE A 282 -17.23 -19.40 -6.53
N TYR A 283 -18.20 -19.78 -7.36
CA TYR A 283 -17.99 -20.77 -8.41
C TYR A 283 -17.01 -20.27 -9.48
N GLU A 284 -17.16 -19.03 -9.93
CA GLU A 284 -16.25 -18.40 -10.88
C GLU A 284 -14.83 -18.26 -10.32
N MET A 285 -14.68 -17.84 -9.06
CA MET A 285 -13.39 -17.78 -8.37
C MET A 285 -12.71 -19.16 -8.33
N LYS A 286 -13.44 -20.22 -7.95
CA LYS A 286 -12.89 -21.59 -7.94
C LYS A 286 -12.49 -22.04 -9.33
N ARG A 287 -13.31 -21.76 -10.34
CA ARG A 287 -12.98 -22.06 -11.74
C ARG A 287 -11.71 -21.35 -12.18
N ASN A 288 -11.53 -20.08 -11.80
CA ASN A 288 -10.33 -19.31 -12.12
C ASN A 288 -9.09 -19.84 -11.40
N VAL A 289 -9.18 -20.16 -10.11
CA VAL A 289 -8.11 -20.81 -9.34
C VAL A 289 -7.69 -22.13 -9.99
N SER A 290 -8.65 -22.92 -10.43
CA SER A 290 -8.41 -24.21 -11.10
C SER A 290 -7.77 -24.07 -12.47
N LYS A 291 -8.30 -23.19 -13.33
CA LYS A 291 -7.73 -22.87 -14.65
C LYS A 291 -6.28 -22.40 -14.57
N ASN A 292 -5.87 -21.81 -13.44
CA ASN A 292 -4.53 -21.29 -13.21
C ASN A 292 -3.73 -22.16 -12.23
N PHE A 293 -3.99 -23.48 -12.20
CA PHE A 293 -3.14 -24.48 -11.52
C PHE A 293 -2.93 -24.28 -10.02
N CYS A 294 -3.84 -23.54 -9.37
CA CYS A 294 -3.69 -23.14 -7.98
C CYS A 294 -4.72 -23.80 -7.04
N ASP A 295 -5.44 -24.84 -7.52
CA ASP A 295 -6.38 -25.64 -6.69
C ASP A 295 -5.70 -26.31 -5.48
N ARG A 296 -4.40 -26.57 -5.59
CA ARG A 296 -3.54 -27.10 -4.53
C ARG A 296 -2.23 -26.33 -4.54
N SER A 297 -2.24 -25.13 -3.97
CA SER A 297 -1.03 -24.34 -3.84
C SER A 297 -0.07 -24.94 -2.82
N TYR A 298 1.22 -25.00 -3.17
CA TYR A 298 2.28 -25.32 -2.23
C TYR A 298 2.67 -24.06 -1.48
N TYR A 299 2.56 -24.07 -0.14
CA TYR A 299 2.89 -22.91 0.66
C TYR A 299 3.82 -23.27 1.81
N SER A 300 5.00 -22.65 1.83
CA SER A 300 5.88 -22.61 3.00
C SER A 300 6.77 -21.37 2.94
N ARG A 301 7.22 -20.90 4.11
CA ARG A 301 8.18 -19.80 4.17
C ARG A 301 9.47 -20.12 3.43
N GLU A 302 9.97 -21.35 3.57
CA GLU A 302 11.17 -21.83 2.87
C GLU A 302 11.00 -21.80 1.33
N LEU A 303 9.81 -22.13 0.81
CA LEU A 303 9.53 -22.07 -0.62
C LEU A 303 9.48 -20.63 -1.13
N LEU A 304 8.92 -19.70 -0.35
CA LEU A 304 8.87 -18.29 -0.72
C LEU A 304 10.25 -17.65 -0.66
N ASP A 305 11.01 -17.91 0.41
CA ASP A 305 12.38 -17.41 0.60
C ASP A 305 13.34 -17.92 -0.49
N PHE A 306 13.05 -19.08 -1.10
CA PHE A 306 13.79 -19.58 -2.27
C PHE A 306 13.67 -18.63 -3.47
N PHE A 307 12.49 -18.04 -3.66
CA PHE A 307 12.21 -17.08 -4.73
C PHE A 307 12.59 -15.66 -4.29
N ASN A 308 13.89 -15.38 -4.30
CA ASN A 308 14.42 -14.04 -4.09
C ASN A 308 15.04 -13.51 -5.39
N PHE A 309 14.26 -12.70 -6.09
CA PHE A 309 14.59 -12.14 -7.38
C PHE A 309 15.31 -10.80 -7.22
N PHE A 310 16.37 -10.63 -8.00
CA PHE A 310 17.09 -9.38 -8.07
C PHE A 310 17.02 -8.84 -9.49
N PHE A 311 16.42 -7.66 -9.65
CA PHE A 311 16.49 -6.86 -10.85
C PHE A 311 16.44 -5.37 -10.52
N ASP A 312 17.24 -4.57 -11.23
CA ASP A 312 17.36 -3.13 -10.98
C ASP A 312 17.69 -2.36 -12.27
N VAL A 313 17.59 -1.04 -12.20
CA VAL A 313 17.95 -0.11 -13.28
C VAL A 313 19.26 0.57 -12.91
N ASN A 314 20.33 0.24 -13.63
CA ASN A 314 21.60 0.95 -13.48
C ASN A 314 21.54 2.25 -14.29
N GLN A 315 21.51 3.40 -13.61
CA GLN A 315 21.38 4.71 -14.24
C GLN A 315 22.55 5.06 -15.16
N ASP A 316 23.75 4.53 -14.88
CA ASP A 316 24.96 4.81 -15.66
C ASP A 316 25.03 3.97 -16.96
N LEU A 317 24.36 2.82 -16.97
CA LEU A 317 24.35 1.89 -18.10
C LEU A 317 23.09 2.00 -18.96
N PHE A 318 21.99 2.50 -18.39
CA PHE A 318 20.69 2.54 -19.04
C PHE A 318 20.46 3.88 -19.73
N ASP A 319 20.23 3.83 -21.04
CA ASP A 319 19.93 5.02 -21.84
C ASP A 319 18.45 5.41 -21.72
N PHE A 320 18.17 6.37 -20.86
CA PHE A 320 16.82 6.92 -20.66
C PHE A 320 16.30 7.73 -21.86
N SER A 321 17.14 8.06 -22.85
CA SER A 321 16.70 8.80 -24.04
C SER A 321 15.84 7.96 -25.00
N ASN A 322 15.89 6.64 -24.87
CA ASN A 322 15.10 5.68 -25.65
C ASN A 322 13.81 5.20 -24.93
N ILE A 323 13.41 5.85 -23.83
CA ILE A 323 12.05 5.65 -23.30
C ILE A 323 11.11 6.17 -24.38
N VAL A 324 10.58 5.24 -25.17
CA VAL A 324 9.69 5.53 -26.29
C VAL A 324 8.57 6.42 -25.76
N GLU A 325 8.40 7.61 -26.36
CA GLU A 325 7.16 8.36 -26.31
C GLU A 325 6.04 7.49 -26.93
N LEU A 326 5.57 6.49 -26.19
CA LEU A 326 4.47 5.60 -26.55
C LEU A 326 3.11 6.33 -26.54
N ASN A 327 3.13 7.66 -26.58
CA ASN A 327 1.95 8.50 -26.76
C ASN A 327 1.40 8.45 -28.20
N GLU A 328 2.10 7.85 -29.16
CA GLU A 328 1.62 7.74 -30.56
C GLU A 328 1.05 6.37 -30.94
N LEU A 329 1.13 5.34 -30.08
CA LEU A 329 0.47 4.05 -30.33
C LEU A 329 -0.95 4.05 -29.76
N LYS A 330 -1.91 4.50 -30.60
CA LYS A 330 -3.37 4.28 -30.50
C LYS A 330 -3.88 4.06 -29.07
N VAL A 331 -3.91 5.14 -28.29
CA VAL A 331 -4.77 5.17 -27.11
C VAL A 331 -6.19 4.91 -27.58
N ASP A 332 -6.79 3.80 -27.16
CA ASP A 332 -8.21 3.59 -27.35
C ASP A 332 -8.93 4.62 -26.48
N ASN A 333 -9.38 5.71 -27.09
CA ASN A 333 -10.07 6.81 -26.41
C ASN A 333 -11.36 6.36 -25.70
N SER A 334 -11.80 5.10 -25.89
CA SER A 334 -12.89 4.52 -25.10
C SER A 334 -12.47 4.04 -23.69
N LEU A 335 -11.16 4.02 -23.37
CA LEU A 335 -10.60 3.49 -22.13
C LEU A 335 -10.11 4.56 -21.13
N ILE A 336 -10.15 5.85 -21.49
CA ILE A 336 -9.72 6.93 -20.59
C ILE A 336 -10.95 7.47 -19.87
N ALA A 337 -11.10 7.14 -18.59
CA ALA A 337 -11.81 8.04 -17.70
C ALA A 337 -10.95 9.31 -17.55
N GLU A 338 -11.50 10.48 -17.90
CA GLU A 338 -10.83 11.78 -17.84
C GLU A 338 -10.38 12.20 -16.43
N GLU A 339 -10.59 11.38 -15.40
CA GLU A 339 -9.86 11.52 -14.15
C GLU A 339 -8.49 10.89 -14.31
N ILE A 340 -7.58 11.70 -14.85
CA ILE A 340 -6.15 11.61 -14.58
C ILE A 340 -6.02 11.20 -13.12
N VAL A 341 -5.62 9.95 -12.90
CA VAL A 341 -4.91 9.52 -11.71
C VAL A 341 -3.86 10.60 -11.54
N LYS A 342 -4.13 11.58 -10.65
CA LYS A 342 -3.05 12.36 -10.09
C LYS A 342 -2.20 11.29 -9.47
N ASP A 343 -1.10 10.95 -10.14
CA ASP A 343 -0.03 10.17 -9.57
C ASP A 343 0.03 10.62 -8.12
N ARG A 344 -0.36 9.74 -7.19
CA ARG A 344 0.00 9.93 -5.80
C ARG A 344 1.50 10.05 -5.89
N LYS A 345 2.02 11.28 -5.83
CA LYS A 345 3.44 11.56 -5.81
C LYS A 345 3.98 10.56 -4.82
N ILE A 346 4.70 9.56 -5.33
CA ILE A 346 5.57 8.76 -4.50
C ILE A 346 6.45 9.84 -3.89
N ILE A 347 6.20 10.18 -2.63
CA ILE A 347 7.06 11.08 -1.88
C ILE A 347 8.35 10.28 -1.78
N THR A 348 9.23 10.50 -2.76
CA THR A 348 10.62 10.13 -2.65
C THR A 348 11.12 11.05 -1.55
N ILE A 349 11.14 10.55 -0.32
CA ILE A 349 11.84 11.20 0.77
C ILE A 349 13.32 11.06 0.40
N PHE A 350 13.84 12.03 -0.35
CA PHE A 350 15.26 12.19 -0.52
C PHE A 350 15.83 12.46 0.87
N LYS A 351 16.73 11.58 1.33
CA LYS A 351 17.71 11.96 2.35
C LYS A 351 18.52 13.09 1.76
N ASP A 352 18.65 14.17 2.51
CA ASP A 352 19.45 15.34 2.17
C ASP A 352 20.85 14.91 1.71
N GLU A 353 21.16 15.17 0.44
CA GLU A 353 22.51 15.48 0.02
C GLU A 353 22.44 16.83 -0.69
N GLU A 354 23.03 17.83 -0.02
CA GLU A 354 23.33 19.12 -0.58
C GLU A 354 24.23 18.92 -1.82
N ASP A 355 23.85 19.49 -2.96
CA ASP A 355 24.80 20.36 -3.64
C ASP A 355 24.14 21.34 -4.62
N VAL A 356 24.73 22.53 -4.61
CA VAL A 356 24.24 23.79 -5.15
C VAL A 356 24.62 23.93 -6.62
N THR A 357 23.72 24.46 -7.47
CA THR A 357 24.13 25.49 -8.45
C THR A 357 23.00 26.42 -8.83
N ILE A 358 23.35 27.70 -8.80
CA ILE A 358 22.54 28.91 -8.85
C ILE A 358 22.42 29.35 -10.31
N GLU A 359 21.25 29.85 -10.75
CA GLU A 359 21.09 31.19 -11.33
C GLU A 359 19.68 31.44 -11.90
N LYS A 360 19.20 32.68 -11.65
CA LYS A 360 17.99 33.36 -12.21
C LYS A 360 16.67 33.28 -11.42
N THR A 361 16.63 33.91 -10.23
CA THR A 361 15.38 34.52 -9.72
C THR A 361 15.64 35.64 -8.69
N LEU A 362 16.46 36.64 -9.04
CA LEU A 362 16.92 37.69 -8.11
C LEU A 362 15.98 38.88 -7.86
N GLU A 363 14.76 38.95 -8.42
CA GLU A 363 13.92 40.17 -8.29
C GLU A 363 12.64 40.04 -7.44
N LYS A 364 12.18 38.82 -7.08
CA LYS A 364 10.95 38.66 -6.29
C LYS A 364 11.16 38.68 -4.76
N ASP A 365 12.39 38.49 -4.27
CA ASP A 365 12.64 38.26 -2.84
C ASP A 365 12.81 39.51 -1.96
N ASN A 366 13.05 40.68 -2.57
CA ASN A 366 13.30 41.90 -1.80
C ASN A 366 12.04 42.52 -1.15
N ARG A 367 10.83 42.16 -1.60
CA ARG A 367 9.57 42.61 -0.97
C ARG A 367 9.16 41.73 0.22
N THR A 368 9.38 40.42 0.14
CA THR A 368 9.06 39.44 1.20
C THR A 368 9.99 39.57 2.42
N LEU A 369 11.27 39.93 2.23
CA LEU A 369 12.24 40.13 3.31
C LEU A 369 11.99 41.38 4.17
N LYS A 370 11.49 42.49 3.59
CA LYS A 370 11.14 43.70 4.35
C LYS A 370 9.90 43.53 5.23
N VAL A 371 8.93 42.73 4.79
CA VAL A 371 7.71 42.42 5.57
C VAL A 371 8.01 41.43 6.71
N LYS A 372 8.88 40.43 6.49
CA LYS A 372 9.29 39.50 7.56
C LYS A 372 10.15 40.18 8.65
N LYS A 373 11.03 41.12 8.29
CA LYS A 373 11.83 41.88 9.29
C LYS A 373 10.98 42.84 10.13
N SER A 374 9.93 43.46 9.57
CA SER A 374 9.04 44.35 10.34
C SER A 374 8.12 43.60 11.31
N MET A 375 7.65 42.39 10.95
CA MET A 375 6.85 41.53 11.83
C MET A 375 7.67 40.92 12.98
N ALA A 376 8.92 40.51 12.72
CA ALA A 376 9.81 39.99 13.77
C ALA A 376 10.19 41.06 14.81
N ALA A 377 10.39 42.31 14.37
CA ALA A 377 10.66 43.44 15.27
C ALA A 377 9.45 43.82 16.14
N LYS A 378 8.22 43.70 15.61
CA LYS A 378 6.98 43.91 16.37
C LYS A 378 6.76 42.81 17.43
N LYS A 379 6.92 41.53 17.06
CA LYS A 379 6.83 40.39 17.99
C LYS A 379 7.84 40.47 19.14
N LYS A 380 9.08 40.94 18.91
CA LYS A 380 10.07 41.13 19.99
C LYS A 380 9.72 42.28 20.94
N LYS A 381 9.12 43.38 20.44
CA LYS A 381 8.64 44.48 21.30
C LYS A 381 7.46 44.06 22.16
N ASP A 382 6.50 43.33 21.60
CA ASP A 382 5.30 42.90 22.34
C ASP A 382 5.64 41.87 23.44
N LYS A 383 6.56 40.93 23.16
CA LYS A 383 7.04 39.95 24.17
C LYS A 383 7.79 40.63 25.33
N ALA A 384 8.55 41.70 25.06
CA ALA A 384 9.25 42.46 26.10
C ALA A 384 8.30 43.31 26.98
N VAL A 385 7.22 43.84 26.40
CA VAL A 385 6.19 44.59 27.15
C VAL A 385 5.38 43.65 28.05
N GLN A 386 5.07 42.44 27.58
CA GLN A 386 4.32 41.44 28.34
C GLN A 386 5.13 40.91 29.55
N LEU A 387 6.42 40.60 29.35
CA LEU A 387 7.33 40.21 30.43
C LEU A 387 7.50 41.30 31.51
N LYS A 388 7.50 42.60 31.13
CA LYS A 388 7.52 43.70 32.10
C LYS A 388 6.24 43.78 32.93
N LYS A 389 5.06 43.56 32.33
CA LYS A 389 3.77 43.55 33.04
C LYS A 389 3.68 42.40 34.04
N GLU A 390 4.13 41.20 33.66
CA GLU A 390 4.14 40.03 34.54
C GLU A 390 5.09 40.22 35.73
N LYS A 391 6.28 40.79 35.49
CA LYS A 391 7.24 41.07 36.58
C LYS A 391 6.71 42.11 37.56
N GLN A 392 5.98 43.13 37.09
CA GLN A 392 5.33 44.12 37.95
C GLN A 392 4.17 43.53 38.77
N GLN A 393 3.34 42.68 38.18
CA GLN A 393 2.26 41.98 38.91
C GLN A 393 2.82 41.01 39.96
N ARG A 394 3.89 40.26 39.64
CA ARG A 394 4.54 39.37 40.59
C ARG A 394 5.13 40.12 41.77
N ASN A 395 5.77 41.26 41.53
CA ASN A 395 6.30 42.11 42.61
C ASN A 395 5.20 42.75 43.47
N LYS A 396 4.03 43.08 42.90
CA LYS A 396 2.86 43.54 43.68
C LYS A 396 2.33 42.42 44.58
N ARG A 397 2.16 41.21 44.06
CA ARG A 397 1.70 40.04 44.84
C ARG A 397 2.65 39.68 45.97
N ILE A 398 3.96 39.74 45.72
CA ILE A 398 4.99 39.50 46.76
C ILE A 398 4.93 40.57 47.85
N LYS A 399 4.76 41.85 47.49
CA LYS A 399 4.58 42.92 48.48
C LYS A 399 3.32 42.73 49.32
N GLU A 400 2.20 42.37 48.70
CA GLU A 400 0.94 42.08 49.42
C GLU A 400 1.07 40.90 50.39
N LEU A 401 1.76 39.83 49.97
CA LEU A 401 2.09 38.68 50.82
C LEU A 401 2.98 39.07 52.01
N MET A 402 4.02 39.87 51.77
CA MET A 402 4.92 40.35 52.82
C MET A 402 4.19 41.26 53.83
N THR A 403 3.26 42.11 53.39
CA THR A 403 2.42 42.91 54.31
C THR A 403 1.44 42.05 55.12
N ARG A 404 0.92 40.95 54.57
CA ARG A 404 0.06 40.02 55.32
C ARG A 404 0.84 39.24 56.38
N ILE A 405 2.08 38.86 56.08
CA ILE A 405 2.96 38.17 57.03
C ILE A 405 3.41 39.09 58.17
N LYS A 406 3.47 40.41 57.94
CA LYS A 406 3.92 41.38 58.95
C LYS A 406 2.79 41.90 59.87
N ASN A 407 1.53 41.65 59.49
CA ASN A 407 0.34 42.06 60.25
C ASN A 407 -0.33 40.89 60.99
N ASN A 408 0.22 39.68 60.86
CA ASN A 408 0.01 38.54 61.75
C ASN A 408 1.23 38.38 62.64
#